data_AF-A0A3N5UR00-F1
#
_entry.id   AF-A0A3N5UR00-F1
#
_cell.length_a   1.000
_cell.length_b   1.000
_cell.length_c   1.000
_cell.angle_alpha   90.00
_cell.angle_beta   90.00
_cell.angle_gamma   90.00
#
_symmetry.space_group_name_H-M   'P 1'
#
loop_
_entity.id
_entity.type
_entity.pdbx_description
1 polymer ?
#
loop_
_entity_poly.entity_id
_entity_poly.type
_entity_poly.pdbx_seq_one_letter_code
_entity_poly.pdbx_strand_id
1 'polypeptide(L)'
;MNIVLDTSFLPDGFRSAILRSLDKRYRITTEKKNGYKDSHKDNKYFLIVDYKEGSFDDFKAVLEDILKKNHMDQFVVAENTEENNTYSVLKKGDLEQFGLVICDHCGMVFGNYDEKVAHEKIHYFI
;
A
#
# COMPACT_ATOMS: atom_id res chain seq x y z
N MET A 1 7.37 14.77 5.70
CA MET A 1 6.22 14.74 4.77
C MET A 1 5.13 13.89 5.39
N ASN A 2 3.87 14.11 5.01
CA ASN A 2 2.79 13.21 5.40
C ASN A 2 2.58 12.17 4.31
N ILE A 3 2.70 10.89 4.66
CA ILE A 3 2.40 9.77 3.78
C ILE A 3 1.11 9.12 4.25
N VAL A 4 0.20 8.88 3.33
CA VAL A 4 -1.08 8.23 3.62
C VAL A 4 -0.98 6.77 3.26
N LEU A 5 -1.41 5.90 4.16
CA LEU A 5 -1.52 4.46 3.92
C LEU A 5 -3.00 4.05 4.00
N ASP A 6 -3.57 3.66 2.88
CA ASP A 6 -4.88 3.03 2.83
C ASP A 6 -4.77 1.55 3.21
N THR A 7 -5.38 1.22 4.34
CA THR A 7 -5.39 -0.12 4.95
C THR A 7 -6.80 -0.72 4.96
N SER A 8 -7.69 -0.15 4.14
CA SER A 8 -9.10 -0.55 4.01
C SER A 8 -9.25 -2.00 3.57
N PHE A 9 -8.32 -2.48 2.74
CA PHE A 9 -8.30 -3.84 2.20
C PHE A 9 -7.66 -4.87 3.14
N LEU A 10 -7.12 -4.43 4.28
CA LEU A 10 -6.50 -5.33 5.26
C LEU A 10 -7.50 -5.81 6.31
N PRO A 11 -7.42 -7.10 6.70
CA PRO A 11 -8.10 -7.58 7.90
C PRO A 11 -7.52 -6.89 9.15
N ASP A 12 -8.35 -6.74 10.18
CA ASP A 12 -8.04 -5.93 11.37
C ASP A 12 -6.74 -6.32 12.09
N GLY A 13 -6.46 -7.63 12.17
CA GLY A 13 -5.22 -8.14 12.76
C GLY A 13 -3.96 -7.72 11.99
N PHE A 14 -4.02 -7.68 10.66
CA PHE A 14 -2.90 -7.22 9.83
C PHE A 14 -2.72 -5.71 9.96
N ARG A 15 -3.82 -4.94 9.99
CA ARG A 15 -3.77 -3.50 10.20
C ARG A 15 -3.10 -3.13 11.52
N SER A 16 -3.46 -3.83 12.60
CA SER A 16 -2.88 -3.63 13.92
C SER A 16 -1.38 -3.94 13.95
N ALA A 17 -0.93 -4.96 13.22
CA ALA A 17 0.48 -5.31 13.13
C ALA A 17 1.31 -4.26 12.35
N ILE A 18 0.77 -3.70 11.26
CA ILE A 18 1.40 -2.59 10.53
C ILE A 18 1.46 -1.34 11.42
N LEU A 19 0.33 -0.97 12.03
CA LEU A 19 0.25 0.18 12.94
C LEU A 19 1.29 0.05 14.06
N ARG A 20 1.35 -1.10 14.73
CA ARG A 20 2.33 -1.36 15.81
C ARG A 20 3.77 -1.29 15.32
N SER A 21 4.04 -1.65 14.06
CA SER A 21 5.39 -1.62 13.50
C SER A 21 5.83 -0.18 13.18
N LEU A 22 4.91 0.63 12.65
CA LEU A 22 5.15 2.04 12.33
C LEU A 22 5.20 2.91 13.60
N ASP A 23 4.32 2.68 14.58
CA ASP A 23 4.18 3.51 15.79
C ASP A 23 5.45 3.51 16.66
N LYS A 24 6.26 2.44 16.54
CA LYS A 24 7.56 2.34 17.19
C LYS A 24 8.59 3.35 16.69
N ARG A 25 8.40 3.91 15.50
CA ARG A 25 9.41 4.72 14.79
C ARG A 25 8.86 6.06 14.32
N TYR A 26 7.57 6.14 14.04
CA TYR A 26 6.95 7.29 13.39
C TYR A 26 5.76 7.80 14.19
N ARG A 27 5.50 9.10 14.07
CA ARG A 27 4.25 9.68 14.58
C ARG A 27 3.13 9.37 13.60
N ILE A 28 2.07 8.75 14.09
CA ILE A 28 0.94 8.29 13.27
C ILE A 28 -0.36 8.93 13.73
N THR A 29 -1.19 9.32 12.76
CA THR A 29 -2.59 9.69 12.97
C THR A 29 -3.46 8.69 12.23
N THR A 30 -4.47 8.12 12.89
CA THR A 30 -5.43 7.22 12.26
C THR A 30 -6.68 8.00 11.84
N GLU A 31 -7.10 7.89 10.58
CA GLU A 31 -8.35 8.46 10.08
C GLU A 31 -9.29 7.36 9.59
N LYS A 32 -10.56 7.45 10.02
CA LYS A 32 -11.62 6.57 9.55
C LYS A 32 -12.63 7.40 8.76
N LYS A 33 -12.78 7.11 7.46
CA LYS A 33 -13.83 7.72 6.64
C LYS A 33 -14.97 6.74 6.47
N ASN A 34 -16.17 7.15 6.86
CA ASN A 34 -17.39 6.40 6.59
C ASN A 34 -17.92 6.83 5.22
N GLY A 35 -17.89 5.95 4.22
CA GLY A 35 -18.60 6.17 2.97
C GLY A 35 -20.06 5.75 3.13
N TYR A 36 -21.01 6.65 2.86
CA TYR A 36 -22.42 6.31 2.71
C TYR A 36 -22.68 6.10 1.21
N LYS A 37 -22.41 4.89 0.71
CA LYS A 37 -22.90 4.46 -0.60
C LYS A 37 -23.82 3.26 -0.38
N ASP A 38 -24.97 3.32 -1.02
CA ASP A 38 -26.10 2.39 -1.00
C ASP A 38 -25.77 0.97 -0.46
N SER A 39 -26.42 0.62 0.65
CA SER A 39 -26.52 -0.72 1.27
C SER A 39 -25.25 -1.49 1.70
N HIS A 40 -24.02 -1.01 1.47
CA HIS A 40 -22.81 -1.65 2.03
C HIS A 40 -21.92 -0.63 2.76
N LYS A 41 -21.68 -0.87 4.06
CA LYS A 41 -20.86 0.00 4.92
C LYS A 41 -19.37 -0.19 4.61
N ASP A 42 -18.88 0.52 3.60
CA ASP A 42 -17.46 0.59 3.28
C ASP A 42 -16.75 1.54 4.27
N ASN A 43 -16.21 0.96 5.34
CA ASN A 43 -15.37 1.71 6.28
C ASN A 43 -13.96 1.79 5.69
N LYS A 44 -13.54 2.98 5.26
CA LYS A 44 -12.16 3.20 4.83
C LYS A 44 -11.27 3.55 6.02
N TYR A 45 -10.09 2.96 6.07
CA TYR A 45 -9.12 3.09 7.16
C TYR A 45 -7.78 3.60 6.63
N PHE A 46 -7.46 4.85 6.98
CA PHE A 46 -6.25 5.52 6.57
C PHE A 46 -5.31 5.70 7.76
N LEU A 47 -4.02 5.45 7.55
CA LEU A 47 -2.95 5.82 8.48
C LEU A 47 -2.17 6.97 7.85
N ILE A 48 -2.06 8.10 8.55
CA ILE A 48 -1.20 9.21 8.15
C ILE A 48 0.09 9.10 8.96
N VAL A 49 1.21 8.96 8.26
CA VAL A 49 2.54 8.81 8.85
C VAL A 49 3.35 10.09 8.59
N ASP A 50 3.82 10.73 9.66
CA ASP A 50 4.76 11.86 9.58
C ASP A 50 6.17 11.32 9.33
N TYR A 51 6.52 11.12 8.06
CA TYR A 51 7.80 10.56 7.63
C TYR A 51 8.82 11.66 7.32
N LYS A 52 9.94 11.69 8.05
CA LYS A 52 10.99 12.73 7.92
C LYS A 52 12.35 12.20 7.48
N GLU A 53 12.49 10.88 7.31
CA GLU A 53 13.79 10.23 7.13
C GLU A 53 14.19 10.06 5.66
N GLY A 54 13.32 10.37 4.70
CA GLY A 54 13.61 10.19 3.28
C GLY A 54 12.47 10.65 2.36
N SER A 55 12.50 10.13 1.13
CA SER A 55 11.51 10.36 0.08
C SER A 55 10.29 9.44 0.22
N PHE A 56 9.28 9.65 -0.63
CA PHE A 56 8.09 8.81 -0.69
C PHE A 56 8.46 7.36 -1.08
N ASP A 57 9.30 7.19 -2.09
CA ASP A 57 9.84 5.88 -2.49
C ASP A 57 10.65 5.19 -1.37
N ASP A 58 11.44 5.93 -0.59
CA ASP A 58 12.16 5.34 0.55
C ASP A 58 11.20 4.73 1.58
N PHE A 59 10.04 5.37 1.78
CA PHE A 59 9.03 4.86 2.70
C PHE A 59 8.37 3.57 2.20
N LYS A 60 8.34 3.35 0.89
CA LYS A 60 7.85 2.10 0.31
C LYS A 60 8.68 0.91 0.78
N ALA A 61 10.00 1.04 0.75
CA ALA A 61 10.91 0.01 1.25
C ALA A 61 10.69 -0.26 2.75
N VAL A 62 10.37 0.77 3.54
CA VAL A 62 9.99 0.61 4.96
C VAL A 62 8.71 -0.21 5.10
N LEU A 63 7.68 0.07 4.30
CA LEU A 63 6.43 -0.69 4.33
C LEU A 63 6.64 -2.15 3.90
N GLU A 64 7.41 -2.40 2.84
CA GLU A 64 7.73 -3.74 2.37
C GLU A 64 8.52 -4.56 3.41
N ASP A 65 9.49 -3.94 4.09
CA ASP A 65 10.21 -4.55 5.21
C ASP A 65 9.28 -4.89 6.38
N ILE A 66 8.31 -4.02 6.69
CA ILE A 66 7.28 -4.29 7.71
C ILE A 66 6.42 -5.49 7.32
N LEU A 67 5.95 -5.56 6.07
CA LEU A 67 5.17 -6.70 5.58
C LEU A 67 5.97 -7.99 5.72
N LYS A 68 7.22 -8.00 5.27
CA LYS A 68 8.11 -9.16 5.36
C LYS A 68 8.35 -9.60 6.80
N LYS A 69 8.64 -8.66 7.71
CA LYS A 69 8.87 -8.95 9.14
C LYS A 69 7.64 -9.48 9.87
N ASN A 70 6.44 -9.19 9.38
CA ASN A 70 5.20 -9.68 9.94
C ASN A 70 4.63 -10.89 9.16
N HIS A 71 5.41 -11.53 8.29
CA HIS A 71 5.01 -12.69 7.48
C HIS A 71 3.74 -12.42 6.63
N MET A 72 3.69 -11.23 6.03
CA MET A 72 2.57 -10.73 5.24
C MET A 72 2.84 -10.87 3.72
N ASP A 73 3.50 -11.94 3.29
CA ASP A 73 3.99 -12.13 1.92
C ASP A 73 2.91 -12.16 0.82
N GLN A 74 1.66 -12.39 1.24
CA GLN A 74 0.47 -12.34 0.39
C GLN A 74 -0.03 -10.92 0.09
N PHE A 75 0.57 -9.89 0.69
CA PHE A 75 0.22 -8.49 0.49
C PHE A 75 1.33 -7.73 -0.26
N VAL A 76 0.96 -6.65 -0.92
CA VAL A 76 1.85 -5.73 -1.64
C VAL A 76 1.52 -4.29 -1.27
N VAL A 77 2.52 -3.42 -1.41
CA VAL A 77 2.37 -1.98 -1.29
C VAL A 77 2.24 -1.41 -2.70
N ALA A 78 1.05 -0.90 -3.02
CA ALA A 78 0.74 -0.26 -4.28
C ALA A 78 0.69 1.26 -4.11
N GLU A 79 1.25 1.99 -5.06
CA GLU A 79 1.08 3.45 -5.10
C GLU A 79 -0.30 3.80 -5.66
N ASN A 80 -1.00 4.72 -5.01
CA ASN A 80 -2.23 5.28 -5.54
C ASN A 80 -1.88 6.39 -6.53
N THR A 81 -2.21 6.17 -7.81
CA THR A 81 -1.92 7.13 -8.88
C THR A 81 -2.88 8.32 -8.93
N GLU A 82 -4.03 8.22 -8.23
CA GLU A 82 -5.03 9.29 -8.14
C GLU A 82 -4.80 10.20 -6.94
N GLU A 83 -4.26 9.67 -5.83
CA GLU A 83 -4.02 10.40 -4.58
C GLU A 83 -2.53 10.54 -4.28
N ASN A 84 -2.02 11.77 -4.28
CA ASN A 84 -0.60 12.05 -4.04
C ASN A 84 -0.12 11.55 -2.66
N ASN A 85 1.13 11.08 -2.59
CA ASN A 85 1.77 10.52 -1.38
C ASN A 85 0.94 9.44 -0.67
N THR A 86 0.20 8.64 -1.44
CA THR A 86 -0.69 7.62 -0.90
C THR A 86 -0.26 6.23 -1.36
N TYR A 87 -0.04 5.34 -0.40
CA TYR A 87 0.12 3.91 -0.63
C TYR A 87 -1.13 3.15 -0.20
N SER A 88 -1.42 2.06 -0.88
CA SER A 88 -2.47 1.10 -0.53
C SER A 88 -1.84 -0.25 -0.28
N VAL A 89 -2.26 -0.95 0.78
CA VAL A 89 -1.80 -2.32 1.03
C VAL A 89 -2.87 -3.30 0.56
N LEU A 90 -2.53 -4.09 -0.45
CA LEU A 90 -3.47 -4.93 -1.19
C LEU A 90 -3.04 -6.39 -1.14
N LYS A 91 -3.99 -7.32 -1.12
CA LYS A 91 -3.67 -8.74 -1.26
C LYS A 91 -3.38 -9.03 -2.73
N LYS A 92 -2.27 -9.74 -3.00
CA LYS A 92 -1.84 -10.09 -4.37
C LYS A 92 -2.96 -10.73 -5.20
N GLY A 93 -3.64 -11.71 -4.61
CA GLY A 93 -4.74 -12.42 -5.27
C GLY A 93 -6.02 -11.60 -5.47
N ASP A 94 -6.20 -10.46 -4.80
CA ASP A 94 -7.38 -9.61 -5.02
C ASP A 94 -7.15 -8.75 -6.28
N LEU A 95 -5.92 -8.34 -6.56
CA LEU A 95 -5.57 -7.57 -7.75
C LEU A 95 -5.74 -8.39 -9.03
N GLU A 96 -5.29 -9.65 -9.02
CA GLU A 96 -5.44 -10.56 -10.15
C GLU A 96 -6.91 -10.81 -10.51
N GLN A 97 -7.81 -10.83 -9.51
CA GLN A 97 -9.26 -10.98 -9.73
C GLN A 97 -9.90 -9.80 -10.46
N PHE A 98 -9.30 -8.61 -10.37
CA PHE A 98 -9.73 -7.42 -11.13
C PHE A 98 -9.01 -7.29 -12.49
N GLY A 99 -8.24 -8.30 -12.91
CA GLY A 99 -7.41 -8.25 -14.11
C GLY A 99 -6.21 -7.29 -13.98
N LEU A 100 -5.92 -6.84 -12.76
CA LEU A 100 -4.81 -5.96 -12.47
C LEU A 100 -3.56 -6.80 -12.20
N VAL A 101 -2.42 -6.34 -12.70
CA VAL A 101 -1.13 -7.00 -12.52
C VAL A 101 -0.16 -6.06 -11.80
N ILE A 102 0.76 -6.62 -11.05
CA ILE A 102 1.67 -5.86 -10.19
C ILE A 102 3.10 -6.08 -10.68
N CYS A 103 3.89 -5.02 -10.77
CA CYS A 103 5.34 -5.13 -10.96
C CYS A 103 5.98 -5.76 -9.71
N ASP A 104 6.73 -6.84 -9.90
CA ASP A 104 7.37 -7.54 -8.78
C ASP A 104 8.54 -6.77 -8.17
N HIS A 105 9.11 -5.80 -8.91
CA HIS A 105 10.24 -4.99 -8.47
C HIS A 105 9.84 -3.80 -7.60
N CYS A 106 8.77 -3.11 -7.98
CA CYS A 106 8.39 -1.86 -7.33
C CYS A 106 6.93 -1.84 -6.87
N GLY A 107 6.14 -2.90 -7.01
CA GLY A 107 4.75 -2.90 -6.53
C GLY A 107 3.78 -1.96 -7.28
N MET A 108 4.18 -1.32 -8.38
CA MET A 108 3.25 -0.54 -9.22
C MET A 108 2.19 -1.45 -9.85
N VAL A 109 0.93 -1.00 -9.86
CA VAL A 109 -0.23 -1.76 -10.37
C VAL A 109 -0.58 -1.28 -11.77
N PHE A 110 -0.83 -2.22 -12.69
CA PHE A 110 -1.18 -1.98 -14.09
C PHE A 110 -2.49 -2.65 -14.45
N GLY A 111 -3.16 -2.11 -15.47
CA GLY A 111 -4.41 -2.66 -15.99
C GLY A 111 -4.25 -3.90 -16.86
N ASN A 112 -3.02 -4.21 -17.29
CA ASN A 112 -2.70 -5.40 -18.09
C ASN A 112 -1.21 -5.77 -18.00
N TYR A 113 -0.91 -6.99 -18.45
CA TYR A 113 0.44 -7.57 -18.44
C TYR A 113 1.44 -6.82 -19.33
N ASP A 114 1.02 -6.32 -20.49
CA ASP A 114 1.91 -5.61 -21.41
C ASP A 114 2.45 -4.31 -20.80
N GLU A 115 1.61 -3.54 -20.11
CA GLU A 115 2.02 -2.34 -19.37
C GLU A 115 2.97 -2.68 -18.23
N LYS A 116 2.69 -3.75 -17.46
CA LYS A 116 3.61 -4.26 -16.43
C LYS A 116 4.97 -4.59 -17.04
N VAL A 117 5.00 -5.36 -18.13
CA VAL A 117 6.26 -5.79 -18.76
C VAL A 117 7.04 -4.61 -19.32
N ALA A 118 6.35 -3.62 -19.90
CA ALA A 118 6.98 -2.38 -20.36
C ALA A 118 7.65 -1.63 -19.20
N HIS A 119 6.98 -1.55 -18.05
CA HIS A 119 7.54 -0.94 -16.85
C HIS A 119 8.70 -1.77 -16.26
N GLU A 120 8.57 -3.09 -16.19
CA GLU A 120 9.62 -3.97 -15.67
C GLU A 120 10.92 -3.87 -16.46
N LYS A 121 10.83 -3.67 -17.78
CA LYS A 121 12.02 -3.39 -18.60
C LYS A 121 12.79 -2.17 -18.12
N ILE A 122 12.13 -1.13 -17.61
CA ILE A 122 12.82 0.05 -17.06
C ILE A 122 13.73 -0.34 -15.89
N HIS A 123 13.28 -1.24 -15.02
CA HIS A 123 14.09 -1.75 -13.90
C HIS A 123 15.30 -2.57 -14.34
N TYR A 124 15.28 -3.17 -15.53
CA TYR A 124 16.46 -3.87 -16.08
C TYR A 124 17.52 -2.92 -16.67
N PHE A 125 17.17 -1.65 -16.91
CA PHE A 125 18.07 -0.64 -17.48
C PHE A 125 18.59 0.38 -16.45
N ILE A 126 18.27 0.19 -15.17
CA ILE A 126 18.74 0.98 -14.01
C ILE A 126 19.68 0.11 -13.18
#